data_AF-A0A3E2XNZ4-F1
#
_entry.id   AF-A0A3E2XNZ4-F1
#
_cell.length_a   1.000
_cell.length_b   1.000
_cell.length_c   1.000
_cell.angle_alpha   90.00
_cell.angle_beta   90.00
_cell.angle_gamma   90.00
#
_symmetry.space_group_name_H-M   'P 1'
#
loop_
_entity.id
_entity.type
_entity.pdbx_description
1 polymer ?
#
loop_
_entity_poly.entity_id
_entity_poly.type
_entity_poly.pdbx_seq_one_letter_code
_entity_poly.pdbx_strand_id
1 'polypeptide(L)'
;MEAEFNYDLEGSTSTILETERIVKIRKPNKKIGDNLKLLYGYRCQICGQLIGEEFGSHIVEAHHIDYFVSSLNNDASNQLIVCPNHHSIIHDTNPVFDRRRLLYIYKNGLEQKLILNQHLYKARR
;
A
#
# COMPACT_ATOMS: atom_id res chain seq x y z
N MET A 1 12.94 0.95 28.96
CA MET A 1 14.31 1.04 28.45
C MET A 1 14.21 1.88 27.21
N GLU A 2 14.42 3.19 27.36
CA GLU A 2 14.38 4.16 26.27
C GLU A 2 15.49 3.79 25.28
N ALA A 3 15.18 3.69 24.00
CA ALA A 3 16.21 3.49 22.98
C ALA A 3 17.05 4.77 22.91
N GLU A 4 18.34 4.68 23.23
CA GLU A 4 19.28 5.79 23.03
C GLU A 4 19.37 6.09 21.52
N PHE A 5 18.95 7.29 21.12
CA PHE A 5 19.08 7.77 19.75
C PHE A 5 20.54 8.11 19.47
N ASN A 6 21.16 7.36 18.55
CA ASN A 6 22.49 7.67 18.03
C ASN A 6 22.35 8.58 16.80
N TYR A 7 22.63 9.87 16.94
CA TYR A 7 22.51 10.85 15.87
C TYR A 7 23.85 11.05 15.14
N ASP A 8 23.89 10.65 13.87
CA ASP A 8 24.78 11.30 12.90
C ASP A 8 24.01 12.51 12.32
N LEU A 9 24.30 13.72 12.81
CA LEU A 9 23.61 14.96 12.42
C LEU A 9 24.12 15.56 11.10
N GLU A 10 25.28 15.10 10.62
CA GLU A 10 25.96 15.67 9.45
C GLU A 10 26.34 14.57 8.45
N GLY A 11 25.90 14.71 7.19
CA GLY A 11 26.16 13.76 6.10
C GLY A 11 27.57 13.84 5.49
N SER A 12 28.58 14.20 6.28
CA SER A 12 29.95 14.53 5.85
C SER A 12 30.70 13.36 5.18
N THR A 13 30.18 12.14 5.28
CA THR A 13 30.72 10.91 4.66
C THR A 13 29.96 10.45 3.41
N SER A 14 28.96 11.21 2.95
CA SER A 14 28.16 10.84 1.78
C SER A 14 29.01 10.81 0.50
N THR A 15 29.23 9.62 -0.05
CA THR A 15 30.00 9.40 -1.29
C THR A 15 29.17 8.59 -2.29
N ILE A 16 29.30 8.88 -3.59
CA ILE A 16 28.70 8.08 -4.68
C ILE A 16 29.66 6.94 -5.03
N LEU A 17 29.17 5.70 -4.98
CA LEU A 17 29.89 4.51 -5.40
C LEU A 17 29.20 3.92 -6.64
N GLU A 18 29.95 3.72 -7.72
CA GLU A 18 29.46 3.03 -8.92
C GLU A 18 29.94 1.58 -8.94
N THR A 19 29.03 0.64 -9.24
CA THR A 19 29.33 -0.80 -9.33
C THR A 19 28.47 -1.47 -10.40
N GLU A 20 29.08 -2.30 -11.25
CA GLU A 20 28.35 -3.11 -12.22
C GLU A 20 27.71 -4.33 -11.53
N ARG A 21 26.40 -4.51 -11.69
CA ARG A 21 25.65 -5.63 -11.12
C ARG A 21 24.56 -6.12 -12.07
N ILE A 22 24.35 -7.44 -12.10
CA ILE A 22 23.18 -8.04 -12.76
C ILE A 22 21.99 -7.96 -11.80
N VAL A 23 20.89 -7.35 -12.23
CA VAL A 23 19.67 -7.19 -11.42
C VAL A 23 18.47 -7.86 -12.07
N LYS A 24 17.63 -8.51 -11.25
CA LYS A 24 16.31 -8.98 -11.67
C LYS A 24 15.28 -7.89 -11.38
N ILE A 25 14.63 -7.38 -12.42
CA ILE A 25 13.62 -6.31 -12.32
C ILE A 25 12.23 -6.93 -12.48
N ARG A 26 11.32 -6.62 -11.56
CA ARG A 26 9.90 -6.93 -11.70
C ARG A 26 9.18 -5.68 -12.21
N LYS A 27 8.36 -5.82 -13.27
CA LYS A 27 7.66 -4.69 -13.91
C LYS A 27 6.13 -4.88 -13.83
N PRO A 28 5.48 -4.43 -12.74
CA PRO A 28 4.02 -4.47 -12.65
C PRO A 28 3.38 -3.49 -13.67
N ASN A 29 2.19 -3.82 -14.17
CA ASN A 29 1.43 -2.93 -15.04
C ASN A 29 0.74 -1.85 -14.20
N LYS A 30 1.37 -0.67 -14.15
CA LYS A 30 0.92 0.49 -13.38
C LYS A 30 -0.48 0.99 -13.78
N LYS A 31 -0.89 0.80 -15.04
CA LYS A 31 -2.19 1.27 -15.54
C LYS A 31 -3.37 0.71 -14.74
N ILE A 32 -3.26 -0.50 -14.22
CA ILE A 32 -4.33 -1.10 -13.41
C ILE A 32 -4.52 -0.30 -12.11
N GLY A 33 -3.43 -0.03 -11.40
CA GLY A 33 -3.47 0.80 -10.19
C GLY A 33 -3.95 2.23 -10.49
N ASP A 34 -3.47 2.83 -11.57
CA ASP A 34 -3.88 4.19 -11.97
C ASP A 34 -5.38 4.28 -12.30
N ASN A 35 -5.92 3.30 -13.02
CA ASN A 35 -7.34 3.22 -13.31
C ASN A 35 -8.18 3.02 -12.04
N LEU A 36 -7.68 2.23 -11.08
CA LEU A 36 -8.35 2.05 -9.79
C LEU A 36 -8.32 3.34 -8.95
N LYS A 37 -7.24 4.12 -8.97
CA LYS A 37 -7.18 5.43 -8.32
C LYS A 37 -8.28 6.36 -8.85
N LEU A 38 -8.46 6.38 -10.18
CA LEU A 38 -9.55 7.12 -10.83
C LEU A 38 -10.92 6.59 -10.42
N LEU A 39 -11.13 5.27 -10.42
CA LEU A 39 -12.40 4.63 -10.01
C LEU A 39 -12.84 5.06 -8.61
N TYR A 40 -11.89 5.19 -7.68
CA TYR A 40 -12.16 5.61 -6.30
C TYR A 40 -12.10 7.12 -6.08
N GLY A 41 -11.93 7.93 -7.13
CA GLY A 41 -11.80 9.38 -7.01
C GLY A 41 -10.67 9.78 -6.07
N TYR A 42 -9.56 9.03 -6.10
CA TYR A 42 -8.40 9.19 -5.22
C TYR A 42 -8.72 9.10 -3.71
N ARG A 43 -9.78 8.39 -3.33
CA ARG A 43 -10.12 8.14 -1.92
C ARG A 43 -9.56 6.80 -1.44
N CYS A 44 -9.09 6.79 -0.19
CA CYS A 44 -8.69 5.55 0.47
C CYS A 44 -9.90 4.62 0.64
N GLN A 45 -9.79 3.35 0.26
CA GLN A 45 -10.87 2.37 0.41
C GLN A 45 -11.17 2.02 1.87
N ILE A 46 -10.23 2.27 2.78
CA ILE A 46 -10.34 1.93 4.20
C ILE A 46 -10.96 3.08 5.00
N CYS A 47 -10.47 4.32 4.84
CA CYS A 47 -10.99 5.47 5.60
C CYS A 47 -11.81 6.47 4.78
N GLY A 48 -11.88 6.34 3.45
CA GLY A 48 -12.63 7.22 2.55
C GLY A 48 -12.05 8.62 2.37
N GLN A 49 -10.96 8.94 3.07
CA GLN A 49 -10.32 10.24 3.02
C GLN A 49 -9.72 10.50 1.64
N LEU A 50 -9.83 11.76 1.21
CA LEU A 50 -9.13 12.35 0.08
C LEU A 50 -7.96 13.15 0.66
N ILE A 51 -6.73 12.70 0.43
CA ILE A 51 -5.55 13.31 1.05
C ILE A 51 -4.91 14.30 0.09
N GLY A 52 -4.66 15.52 0.56
CA GLY A 52 -3.92 16.55 -0.16
C GLY A 52 -4.78 17.58 -0.91
N GLU A 53 -6.11 17.51 -0.80
CA GLU A 53 -7.04 18.39 -1.53
C GLU A 53 -6.78 19.88 -1.26
N GLU A 54 -6.52 20.24 0.01
CA GLU A 54 -6.16 21.61 0.41
C GLU A 54 -4.87 22.14 -0.24
N PHE A 55 -4.00 21.24 -0.71
CA PHE A 55 -2.76 21.54 -1.42
C PHE A 55 -2.90 21.36 -2.94
N GLY A 56 -4.12 21.14 -3.46
CA GLY A 56 -4.37 20.88 -4.89
C GLY A 56 -3.85 19.52 -5.36
N SER A 57 -3.71 18.55 -4.45
CA SER A 57 -3.16 17.22 -4.74
C SER A 57 -4.11 16.11 -4.31
N HIS A 58 -3.85 14.89 -4.79
CA HIS A 58 -4.66 13.71 -4.49
C HIS A 58 -3.76 12.48 -4.27
N ILE A 59 -3.45 12.21 -3.01
CA ILE A 59 -2.44 11.21 -2.62
C ILE A 59 -3.09 9.90 -2.21
N VAL A 60 -2.95 8.90 -3.07
CA VAL A 60 -3.26 7.48 -2.79
C VAL A 60 -2.32 6.55 -3.54
N GLU A 61 -2.19 5.35 -3.00
CA GLU A 61 -1.27 4.32 -3.46
C GLU A 61 -2.04 3.03 -3.74
N ALA A 62 -1.61 2.32 -4.78
CA ALA A 62 -2.14 1.00 -5.09
C ALA A 62 -1.32 -0.03 -4.29
N HIS A 63 -2.02 -0.83 -3.47
CA HIS A 63 -1.44 -1.86 -2.62
C HIS A 63 -1.96 -3.23 -3.04
N HIS A 64 -1.07 -4.19 -3.28
CA HIS A 64 -1.48 -5.57 -3.61
C HIS A 64 -1.92 -6.31 -2.35
N ILE A 65 -3.13 -6.89 -2.35
CA ILE A 65 -3.65 -7.71 -1.24
C ILE A 65 -2.72 -8.90 -0.97
N ASP A 66 -2.45 -9.69 -2.02
CA ASP A 66 -1.42 -10.71 -2.02
C ASP A 66 -0.15 -10.09 -2.64
N TYR A 67 0.84 -9.78 -1.80
CA TYR A 67 2.02 -9.02 -2.20
C TYR A 67 2.60 -9.47 -3.54
N PHE A 68 2.80 -8.51 -4.45
CA PHE A 68 3.29 -8.79 -5.80
C PHE A 68 4.64 -9.51 -5.83
N VAL A 69 5.51 -9.26 -4.84
CA VAL A 69 6.83 -9.91 -4.73
C VAL A 69 6.72 -11.43 -4.62
N SER A 70 5.67 -11.93 -3.96
CA SER A 70 5.40 -13.36 -3.77
C SER A 70 4.40 -13.91 -4.78
N SER A 71 3.36 -13.15 -5.13
CA SER A 71 2.25 -13.64 -5.95
C SER A 71 2.43 -13.44 -7.46
N LEU A 72 3.20 -12.43 -7.88
CA LEU A 72 3.23 -11.89 -9.24
C LEU A 72 1.84 -11.50 -9.80
N ASN A 73 0.80 -11.48 -8.95
CA ASN A 73 -0.57 -11.21 -9.34
C ASN A 73 -0.80 -9.70 -9.40
N ASN A 74 -0.87 -9.15 -10.61
CA ASN A 74 -1.12 -7.73 -10.86
C ASN A 74 -2.59 -7.44 -11.19
N ASP A 75 -3.51 -8.37 -10.97
CA ASP A 75 -4.91 -8.18 -11.32
C ASP A 75 -5.58 -7.11 -10.45
N ALA A 76 -6.61 -6.46 -10.99
CA ALA A 76 -7.38 -5.47 -10.25
C ALA A 76 -8.00 -6.07 -8.98
N SER A 77 -8.45 -7.34 -9.03
CA SER A 77 -8.98 -8.07 -7.87
C SER A 77 -7.95 -8.36 -6.77
N ASN A 78 -6.67 -8.09 -7.04
CA ASN A 78 -5.59 -8.19 -6.08
C ASN A 78 -5.06 -6.83 -5.64
N GLN A 79 -5.73 -5.71 -5.95
CA GLN A 79 -5.26 -4.38 -5.61
C GLN A 79 -6.29 -3.62 -4.76
N LEU A 80 -5.78 -2.78 -3.86
CA LEU A 80 -6.55 -1.82 -3.09
C LEU A 80 -5.96 -0.43 -3.30
N ILE A 81 -6.81 0.59 -3.26
CA ILE A 81 -6.40 1.98 -3.22
C ILE A 81 -6.47 2.47 -1.78
N VAL A 82 -5.32 2.86 -1.23
CA VAL A 82 -5.18 3.25 0.18
C VAL A 82 -4.41 4.57 0.30
N CYS A 83 -4.60 5.30 1.39
CA CYS A 83 -3.76 6.46 1.70
C CYS A 83 -2.39 6.01 2.23
N PRO A 84 -1.37 6.91 2.27
CA PRO A 84 -0.03 6.57 2.74
C PRO A 84 0.01 6.00 4.17
N ASN A 85 -0.89 6.47 5.05
CA ASN A 85 -0.98 6.00 6.43
C ASN A 85 -1.40 4.52 6.47
N HIS A 86 -2.53 4.17 5.84
CA HIS A 86 -2.98 2.77 5.78
C HIS A 86 -2.00 1.89 5.02
N HIS A 87 -1.39 2.41 3.96
CA HIS A 87 -0.37 1.67 3.21
C HIS A 87 0.80 1.26 4.10
N SER A 88 1.34 2.22 4.85
CA SER A 88 2.46 2.00 5.77
C SER A 88 2.08 1.06 6.91
N ILE A 89 0.89 1.22 7.50
CA ILE A 89 0.36 0.35 8.56
C ILE A 89 0.21 -1.11 8.06
N ILE A 90 -0.29 -1.31 6.84
CA ILE A 90 -0.45 -2.66 6.27
C ILE A 90 0.93 -3.30 6.08
N HIS A 91 1.91 -2.57 5.55
CA HIS A 91 3.27 -3.08 5.38
C HIS A 91 3.96 -3.41 6.71
N ASP A 92 3.82 -2.54 7.71
CA ASP A 92 4.44 -2.72 9.03
C ASP A 92 3.84 -3.92 9.79
N THR A 93 2.51 -4.01 9.83
CA THR A 93 1.83 -5.01 10.65
C THR A 93 1.60 -6.35 9.94
N ASN A 94 1.69 -6.35 8.61
CA ASN A 94 1.40 -7.48 7.74
C ASN A 94 0.07 -8.20 8.10
N PRO A 95 -1.08 -7.51 8.05
CA PRO A 95 -2.37 -8.05 8.45
C PRO A 95 -2.92 -9.04 7.41
N VAL A 96 -3.83 -9.92 7.84
CA VAL A 96 -4.52 -10.85 6.94
C VAL A 96 -5.73 -10.17 6.34
N PHE A 97 -5.91 -10.25 5.01
CA PHE A 97 -7.10 -9.74 4.34
C PHE A 97 -8.16 -10.85 4.18
N ASP A 98 -9.30 -10.73 4.85
CA ASP A 98 -10.45 -11.62 4.64
C ASP A 98 -11.22 -11.16 3.40
N ARG A 99 -11.00 -11.83 2.26
CA ARG A 99 -11.66 -11.53 0.98
C ARG A 99 -13.19 -11.71 1.01
N ARG A 100 -13.74 -12.52 1.90
CA ARG A 100 -15.19 -12.75 2.03
C ARG A 100 -15.84 -11.60 2.79
N ARG A 101 -15.21 -11.13 3.86
CA ARG A 101 -15.69 -10.04 4.70
C ARG A 101 -15.24 -8.66 4.21
N LEU A 102 -14.26 -8.62 3.30
CA LEU A 102 -13.61 -7.44 2.75
C LEU A 102 -13.06 -6.53 3.85
N LEU A 103 -12.21 -7.11 4.71
CA LEU A 103 -11.57 -6.41 5.82
C LEU A 103 -10.19 -6.96 6.13
N TYR A 104 -9.34 -6.12 6.73
CA TYR A 104 -8.08 -6.53 7.32
C TYR A 104 -8.29 -6.97 8.77
N ILE A 105 -7.61 -8.06 9.15
CA ILE A 105 -7.53 -8.57 10.52
C ILE A 105 -6.08 -8.39 10.98
N TYR A 106 -5.91 -7.55 11.99
CA TYR A 106 -4.61 -7.22 12.57
C TYR A 106 -4.26 -8.19 13.71
N LYS A 107 -2.97 -8.34 14.00
CA LYS A 107 -2.47 -9.24 15.07
C LYS A 107 -2.99 -8.87 16.47
N ASN A 108 -3.32 -7.60 16.69
CA ASN A 108 -3.92 -7.10 17.93
C ASN A 108 -5.44 -7.35 18.01
N GLY A 109 -6.04 -8.06 17.06
CA GLY A 109 -7.47 -8.34 17.01
C GLY A 109 -8.32 -7.22 16.43
N LEU A 110 -7.73 -6.08 16.05
CA LEU A 110 -8.46 -5.04 15.33
C LEU A 110 -8.92 -5.56 13.97
N GLU A 111 -10.17 -5.30 13.62
CA GLU A 111 -10.71 -5.55 12.30
C GLU A 111 -11.03 -4.23 11.61
N GLN A 112 -10.51 -4.04 10.39
CA GLN A 112 -10.70 -2.81 9.64
C GLN A 112 -11.29 -3.11 8.26
N LYS A 113 -12.56 -2.77 8.11
CA LYS A 113 -13.34 -3.03 6.89
C LYS A 113 -13.06 -2.00 5.81
N LEU A 114 -13.15 -2.43 4.54
CA LEU A 114 -13.26 -1.49 3.44
C LEU A 114 -14.59 -0.74 3.54
N ILE A 115 -14.54 0.59 3.57
CA ILE A 115 -15.74 1.42 3.52
C ILE A 115 -16.12 1.78 2.09
N LEU A 116 -15.16 1.75 1.16
CA LEU A 116 -15.40 1.89 -0.28
C LEU A 116 -15.03 0.59 -1.00
N ASN A 117 -15.97 0.03 -1.76
CA ASN A 117 -15.70 -1.11 -2.64
C ASN A 117 -16.55 -1.02 -3.91
N GLN A 118 -15.87 -0.87 -5.04
CA GLN A 118 -16.48 -0.79 -6.38
C GLN A 118 -16.03 -1.93 -7.31
N HIS A 119 -14.96 -2.67 -6.98
CA HIS A 119 -14.38 -3.66 -7.90
C HIS A 119 -14.04 -5.01 -7.29
N LEU A 120 -14.00 -5.16 -5.96
CA LEU A 120 -13.76 -6.45 -5.33
C LEU A 120 -15.09 -7.20 -5.19
N TYR A 121 -15.18 -8.37 -5.83
CA TYR A 121 -16.32 -9.27 -5.67
C TYR A 121 -16.22 -10.01 -4.34
N LYS A 122 -17.35 -10.20 -3.66
CA LYS A 122 -17.42 -11.16 -2.55
C LYS A 122 -17.24 -12.56 -3.14
N ALA A 123 -16.31 -13.34 -2.61
CA ALA A 123 -16.15 -14.75 -3.00
C ALA A 123 -17.52 -15.47 -2.91
N ARG A 124 -17.93 -16.12 -4.01
CA ARG A 124 -19.13 -16.97 -4.02
C ARG A 124 -18.86 -18.21 -3.16
N ARG A 125 -19.89 -18.64 -2.42
CA ARG A 125 -19.86 -19.85 -1.57
C ARG A 125 -19.53 -21.08 -2.38
#